data_AF-A0A356RAC4-F1
#
_entry.id   AF-A0A356RAC4-F1
#
_cell.length_a   1.000
_cell.length_b   1.000
_cell.length_c   1.000
_cell.angle_alpha   90.00
_cell.angle_beta   90.00
_cell.angle_gamma   90.00
#
_symmetry.space_group_name_H-M   'P 1'
#
loop_
_entity.id
_entity.type
_entity.pdbx_description
1 polymer ?
#
loop_
_entity_poly.entity_id
_entity_poly.type
_entity_poly.pdbx_seq_one_letter_code
_entity_poly.pdbx_strand_id
1 'polypeptide(L)'
;MVTDEQIAKSLRASNVEYQELEESHHRLDLELQQLLKHHVLTPQEELLKKHLQKEKLGKKDRMAALIREHRAAGESSGKSG
;
A
#
# COMPACT_ATOMS: atom_id res chain seq x y z
N MET A 1 10.89 -11.53 -17.13
CA MET A 1 9.72 -10.68 -16.81
C MET A 1 9.97 -10.07 -15.45
N VAL A 2 9.96 -8.74 -15.34
CA VAL A 2 10.04 -8.09 -14.03
C VAL A 2 8.75 -8.40 -13.26
N THR A 3 8.88 -9.00 -12.09
CA THR A 3 7.74 -9.31 -11.22
C THR A 3 7.40 -8.09 -10.36
N ASP A 4 6.13 -7.99 -9.97
CA ASP A 4 5.64 -6.88 -9.13
C ASP A 4 6.43 -6.77 -7.82
N GLU A 5 6.93 -7.90 -7.32
CA GLU A 5 7.78 -7.97 -6.12
C GLU A 5 9.16 -7.31 -6.31
N GLN A 6 9.75 -7.40 -7.51
CA GLN A 6 10.99 -6.68 -7.83
C GLN A 6 10.75 -5.18 -7.96
N ILE A 7 9.64 -4.78 -8.59
CA ILE A 7 9.24 -3.37 -8.72
C ILE A 7 8.98 -2.78 -7.34
N ALA A 8 8.27 -3.50 -6.46
CA ALA A 8 8.04 -3.11 -5.08
C ALA A 8 9.35 -2.92 -4.31
N LYS A 9 10.33 -3.82 -4.47
CA LYS A 9 11.66 -3.65 -3.84
C LYS A 9 12.40 -2.42 -4.35
N SER A 10 12.39 -2.17 -5.66
CA SER A 10 12.99 -0.97 -6.25
C SER A 10 12.29 0.29 -5.75
N LEU A 11 10.96 0.35 -5.81
CA LEU A 11 10.16 1.44 -5.27
C LEU A 11 10.42 1.68 -3.79
N ARG A 12 10.54 0.63 -2.97
CA ARG A 12 10.88 0.79 -1.55
C ARG A 12 12.28 1.38 -1.37
N ALA A 13 13.24 1.10 -2.25
CA ALA A 13 14.60 1.62 -2.13
C ALA A 13 14.76 3.05 -2.71
N SER A 14 13.99 3.39 -3.75
CA SER A 14 14.15 4.65 -4.50
C SER A 14 13.01 5.65 -4.30
N ASN A 15 11.84 5.21 -3.80
CA ASN A 15 10.64 6.02 -3.68
C ASN A 15 10.15 6.09 -2.22
N VAL A 16 10.33 7.26 -1.62
CA VAL A 16 9.87 7.57 -0.26
C VAL A 16 8.34 7.47 -0.16
N GLU A 17 7.59 7.84 -1.20
CA GLU A 17 6.12 7.71 -1.22
C GLU A 17 5.70 6.26 -1.00
N TYR A 18 6.43 5.30 -1.58
CA TYR A 18 6.14 3.88 -1.40
C TYR A 18 6.44 3.42 0.03
N GLN A 19 7.53 3.90 0.64
CA GLN A 19 7.83 3.62 2.05
C GLN A 19 6.75 4.19 2.97
N GLU A 20 6.35 5.44 2.79
CA GLU A 20 5.30 6.08 3.59
C GLU A 20 3.94 5.38 3.42
N LEU A 21 3.62 4.93 2.20
CA LEU A 21 2.42 4.13 1.94
C LEU A 21 2.46 2.79 2.67
N GLU A 22 3.60 2.10 2.67
CA GLU A 22 3.77 0.85 3.42
C GLU A 22 3.67 1.06 4.93
N GLU A 23 4.34 2.07 5.48
CA GLU A 23 4.26 2.39 6.90
C GLU A 23 2.83 2.74 7.30
N SER A 24 2.16 3.56 6.50
CA SER A 24 0.78 3.92 6.74
C SER A 24 -0.15 2.71 6.63
N HIS A 25 0.07 1.83 5.64
CA HIS A 25 -0.67 0.57 5.51
C HIS A 25 -0.44 -0.35 6.73
N HIS A 26 0.79 -0.46 7.20
CA HIS A 26 1.15 -1.25 8.38
C HIS A 26 0.53 -0.68 9.66
N ARG A 27 0.55 0.65 9.83
CA ARG A 27 -0.10 1.34 10.94
C ARG A 27 -1.61 1.09 10.95
N LEU A 28 -2.28 1.23 9.80
CA LEU A 28 -3.71 0.94 9.68
C LEU A 28 -4.01 -0.53 9.98
N ASP A 29 -3.13 -1.45 9.58
CA ASP A 29 -3.29 -2.88 9.88
C ASP A 29 -3.15 -3.17 11.38
N LEU A 30 -2.19 -2.55 12.05
CA LEU A 30 -2.01 -2.63 13.50
C LEU A 30 -3.22 -2.07 14.25
N GLU A 31 -3.75 -0.92 13.83
CA GLU A 31 -4.99 -0.37 14.39
C GLU A 31 -6.17 -1.34 14.16
N LEU A 32 -6.27 -1.92 12.97
CA LEU A 32 -7.30 -2.92 12.66
C LEU A 32 -7.16 -4.18 13.51
N GLN A 33 -5.93 -4.66 13.75
CA GLN A 33 -5.64 -5.80 14.61
C GLN A 33 -5.97 -5.52 16.08
N GLN A 34 -5.71 -4.30 16.57
CA GLN A 34 -6.11 -3.89 17.91
C GLN A 34 -7.63 -3.89 18.05
N LEU A 35 -8.34 -3.36 17.05
CA LEU A 35 -9.81 -3.40 17.00
C LEU A 35 -10.33 -4.85 16.95
N LEU A 36 -9.72 -5.72 16.15
CA LEU A 36 -10.10 -7.14 16.06
C LEU A 36 -9.79 -7.93 17.33
N LYS A 37 -8.81 -7.50 18.15
CA LYS A 37 -8.54 -8.09 19.46
C LYS A 37 -9.68 -7.83 20.45
N HIS A 38 -10.41 -6.72 20.30
CA HIS A 38 -11.62 -6.47 21.06
C HIS A 38 -12.74 -7.35 20.51
N HIS A 39 -13.11 -8.39 21.27
CA HIS A 39 -14.15 -9.35 20.90
C HIS A 39 -15.52 -8.69 20.68
N VAL A 40 -15.71 -7.48 21.21
CA VAL A 40 -16.90 -6.65 21.03
C VAL A 40 -16.45 -5.27 20.57
N LEU A 41 -16.69 -4.96 19.30
CA LEU A 41 -16.46 -3.64 18.73
C LEU A 41 -17.64 -2.74 19.10
N THR A 42 -17.34 -1.58 19.66
CA THR A 42 -18.31 -0.50 19.86
C THR A 42 -18.71 0.11 18.50
N PRO A 43 -19.83 0.84 18.41
CA PRO A 43 -20.26 1.49 17.17
C PRO A 43 -19.19 2.42 16.57
N GLN A 44 -18.40 3.07 17.43
CA GLN A 44 -17.27 3.90 17.00
C GLN A 44 -16.14 3.06 16.40
N GLU A 45 -15.84 1.91 16.98
CA GLU A 45 -14.84 0.99 16.47
C GLU A 45 -15.25 0.31 15.15
N GLU A 46 -16.54 0.04 14.94
CA GLU A 46 -17.04 -0.42 13.64
C GLU A 46 -16.88 0.63 12.54
N LEU A 47 -17.17 1.90 12.87
CA LEU A 47 -16.92 3.02 11.97
C LEU A 47 -15.44 3.18 11.67
N LEU A 48 -14.59 3.07 12.70
CA LEU A 48 -13.14 3.09 12.54
C LEU A 48 -12.67 1.95 11.64
N LYS A 49 -13.10 0.71 11.89
CA LYS A 49 -12.77 -0.46 11.06
C LYS A 49 -13.16 -0.25 9.60
N LYS A 50 -14.36 0.27 9.32
CA LYS A 50 -14.78 0.60 7.95
C LYS A 50 -13.94 1.70 7.32
N HIS A 51 -13.57 2.72 8.10
CA HIS A 51 -12.71 3.80 7.65
C HIS A 51 -11.29 3.30 7.33
N LEU A 52 -10.68 2.54 8.25
CA LEU A 52 -9.39 1.90 8.08
C LEU A 52 -9.38 0.95 6.87
N GLN A 53 -10.44 0.16 6.65
CA GLN A 53 -10.56 -0.69 5.46
C GLN A 53 -10.57 0.11 4.16
N LYS A 54 -11.31 1.24 4.11
CA LYS A 54 -11.31 2.15 2.95
C LYS A 54 -9.94 2.78 2.72
N GLU A 55 -9.31 3.28 3.77
CA GLU A 55 -7.97 3.85 3.74
C GLU A 55 -6.93 2.83 3.27
N LYS A 56 -7.01 1.60 3.78
CA LYS A 56 -6.14 0.49 3.39
C LYS A 56 -6.33 0.12 1.92
N LEU A 57 -7.58 0.12 1.43
CA LEU A 57 -7.88 -0.09 0.01
C LEU A 57 -7.27 1.03 -0.86
N GLY A 58 -7.45 2.30 -0.47
CA GLY A 58 -6.87 3.43 -1.20
C GLY A 58 -5.34 3.41 -1.24
N LYS A 59 -4.68 3.02 -0.14
CA LYS A 59 -3.23 2.85 -0.09
C LYS A 59 -2.76 1.69 -0.97
N LYS A 60 -3.47 0.57 -0.94
CA LYS A 60 -3.19 -0.57 -1.83
C LYS A 60 -3.34 -0.17 -3.30
N ASP A 61 -4.39 0.58 -3.64
CA ASP A 61 -4.59 1.09 -5.00
C ASP A 61 -3.46 2.04 -5.41
N ARG A 62 -3.01 2.91 -4.50
CA ARG A 62 -1.85 3.79 -4.74
C ARG A 62 -0.56 3.00 -4.95
N MET A 63 -0.30 1.98 -4.13
CA MET A 63 0.85 1.09 -4.32
C MET A 63 0.80 0.36 -5.67
N ALA A 64 -0.38 -0.12 -6.08
CA ALA A 64 -0.57 -0.77 -7.38
C ALA A 64 -0.37 0.22 -8.55
N ALA A 65 -0.83 1.47 -8.40
CA ALA A 65 -0.58 2.54 -9.35
C ALA A 65 0.92 2.83 -9.49
N LEU A 66 1.65 2.96 -8.38
CA LEU A 66 3.11 3.15 -8.38
C LEU A 66 3.84 1.98 -9.06
N ILE A 67 3.43 0.75 -8.81
CA ILE A 67 4.01 -0.43 -9.48
C ILE A 67 3.76 -0.36 -10.99
N ARG A 68 2.54 0.01 -11.42
CA ARG A 68 2.21 0.18 -12.84
C ARG A 68 3.01 1.32 -13.49
N GLU A 69 3.10 2.47 -12.84
CA GLU A 69 3.86 3.63 -13.31
C GLU A 69 5.36 3.29 -13.42
N HIS A 70 5.92 2.63 -12.41
CA HIS A 70 7.32 2.22 -12.42
C HIS A 70 7.59 1.13 -13.47
N ARG A 71 6.64 0.22 -13.71
CA ARG A 71 6.73 -0.75 -14.81
C ARG A 71 6.77 -0.03 -16.16
N ALA A 72 5.85 0.91 -16.37
CA ALA A 72 5.76 1.70 -17.60
C ALA A 72 7.00 2.59 -17.82
N ALA A 73 7.52 3.21 -16.75
CA ALA A 73 8.72 4.03 -16.79
C ALA A 73 10.00 3.20 -17.04
N GLY A 74 10.10 2.00 -16.42
CA GLY A 74 11.20 1.08 -16.66
C GLY A 74 11.20 0.46 -18.06
N GLU A 75 10.05 0.43 -18.74
CA GLU A 75 9.94 0.03 -20.14
C GLU A 75 10.26 1.19 -21.12
N SER A 76 10.11 2.45 -20.70
CA SER A 76 10.40 3.61 -21.57
C SER A 76 11.88 3.97 -21.64
N SER A 77 12.71 3.57 -20.67
CA SER A 77 14.17 3.78 -20.72
C SER A 77 14.91 2.77 -21.61
N GLY A 78 14.22 1.76 -22.15
CA GLY A 78 14.77 0.73 -23.04
C GLY A 78 14.60 0.97 -24.55
N LYS A 79 13.99 2.08 -24.98
CA LYS A 79 13.87 2.44 -26.41
C LYS A 79 14.77 3.62 -26.77
N SER A 80 16.08 3.38 -26.72
CA SER A 80 17.04 4.04 -27.59
C SER A 80 17.73 2.93 -28.38
N GLY A 81 17.22 2.67 -29.59
CA GLY A 81 17.73 1.66 -30.52
C GLY A 81 17.14 1.91 -31.89
#